data_AF-A8FZT0-F1
#
_entry.id   AF-A8FZT0-F1
#
_cell.length_a   1.000
_cell.length_b   1.000
_cell.length_c   1.000
_cell.angle_alpha   90.00
_cell.angle_beta   90.00
_cell.angle_gamma   90.00
#
_symmetry.space_group_name_H-M   'P 1'
#
loop_
_entity.id
_entity.type
_entity.pdbx_description
1 polymer ?
#
loop_
_entity_poly.entity_id
_entity_poly.type
_entity_poly.pdbx_seq_one_letter_code
_entity_poly.pdbx_strand_id
1 'polypeptide(L)'
;MEWDLAESESILVAAIASNNYGEVETLCWTLIDYVKTHSEPYDINSALKIVSLLQRKNYFELSSFVSNSLIISGVDSFKLKKHYAQALINQGQLSASLAYLFELQHKLQNIIKVPKKQSSLIDEQFEIREDFTEVRGLIGRVYKQIYVELKSESLQSVEALTKALMAYQEPYVENPEFNYWHGINYVALLKRAAADHINFEGVVDADKEAESIALNILSSMCLKWSKGEATMWDSATALEACVALSNYEEAAKWLERYLSEPFADAFELGSTLRQFEEVWQLKITEEPGATLLPLLHAELLLREGGGFNVSPDNLNSLNVEQETDLRHEKVFGTARYHSYSFLKKAVQRAHSVARIEFEPGKGIGTGFVVKGKELHASFGDKTVLLTNSHVISNNINCRSSIVPEDAIVTFELDDHKEYSLKKILWSSPIEHLDASIIEFDGDAPEIVYDFPIHSRLPLTDGKQRVYIIGHPLGGGISFSMQDNILLDHEAPHIHYRAPTEGGSSGSPVFNEQWKLIGIHHAGGEKLQRLNNKKGFYQANEGIWIQTIINKLNSDFNCLAIATSGVGKILKS
;
A
#
# COMPACT_ATOMS: atom_id res chain seq x y z
N MET A 1 26.71 -19.97 -8.88
CA MET A 1 25.75 -21.07 -9.09
C MET A 1 25.71 -21.28 -10.60
N GLU A 2 25.76 -22.52 -11.11
CA GLU A 2 25.49 -22.76 -12.54
C GLU A 2 23.97 -22.67 -12.77
N TRP A 3 23.55 -22.04 -13.87
CA TRP A 3 22.13 -21.92 -14.20
C TRP A 3 21.62 -23.24 -14.79
N ASP A 4 20.73 -23.90 -14.07
CA ASP A 4 19.96 -25.04 -14.56
C ASP A 4 18.59 -24.58 -15.05
N LEU A 5 18.24 -24.92 -16.30
CA LEU A 5 17.05 -24.42 -16.99
C LEU A 5 15.75 -24.66 -16.20
N ALA A 6 15.57 -25.81 -15.57
CA ALA A 6 14.31 -26.14 -14.89
C ALA A 6 14.35 -25.75 -13.41
N GLU A 7 15.46 -26.06 -12.73
CA GLU A 7 15.60 -25.82 -11.30
C GLU A 7 15.79 -24.33 -11.00
N SER A 8 16.72 -23.65 -11.69
CA SER A 8 17.00 -22.23 -11.44
C SER A 8 15.83 -21.32 -11.84
N GLU A 9 15.11 -21.65 -12.92
CA GLU A 9 13.88 -20.94 -13.29
C GLU A 9 12.82 -21.08 -12.18
N SER A 10 12.59 -22.30 -11.69
CA SER A 10 11.60 -22.55 -10.63
C SER A 10 11.93 -21.78 -9.34
N ILE A 11 13.21 -21.75 -8.95
CA ILE A 11 13.68 -21.00 -7.79
C ILE A 11 13.50 -19.49 -8.02
N LEU A 12 13.85 -18.96 -9.20
CA LEU A 12 13.66 -17.55 -9.52
C LEU A 12 12.18 -17.16 -9.46
N VAL A 13 11.29 -17.98 -10.03
CA VAL A 13 9.84 -17.75 -9.98
C VAL A 13 9.34 -17.74 -8.53
N ALA A 14 9.80 -18.67 -7.70
CA ALA A 14 9.45 -18.72 -6.28
C ALA A 14 9.98 -17.51 -5.50
N ALA A 15 11.21 -17.07 -5.77
CA ALA A 15 11.84 -15.90 -5.16
C ALA A 15 11.12 -14.60 -5.56
N ILE A 16 10.69 -14.47 -6.82
CA ILE A 16 9.86 -13.35 -7.27
C ILE A 16 8.51 -13.37 -6.55
N ALA A 17 7.88 -14.55 -6.41
CA ALA A 17 6.59 -14.67 -5.73
C ALA A 17 6.66 -14.35 -4.22
N SER A 18 7.80 -14.58 -3.58
CA SER A 18 8.05 -14.26 -2.16
C SER A 18 8.66 -12.88 -1.92
N ASN A 19 8.82 -12.05 -2.97
CA ASN A 19 9.48 -10.74 -2.92
C ASN A 19 10.91 -10.78 -2.31
N ASN A 20 11.64 -11.89 -2.47
CA ASN A 20 13.00 -12.03 -1.94
C ASN A 20 14.02 -11.31 -2.85
N TYR A 21 14.14 -9.99 -2.69
CA TYR A 21 14.95 -9.13 -3.57
C TYR A 21 16.38 -9.63 -3.79
N GLY A 22 17.10 -10.01 -2.73
CA GLY A 22 18.50 -10.43 -2.85
C GLY A 22 18.67 -11.75 -3.61
N GLU A 23 17.72 -12.68 -3.46
CA GLU A 23 17.71 -13.94 -4.20
C GLU A 23 17.31 -13.72 -5.67
N VAL A 24 16.30 -12.89 -5.93
CA VAL A 24 15.89 -12.49 -7.29
C VAL A 24 17.04 -11.85 -8.05
N GLU A 25 17.74 -10.88 -7.44
CA GLU A 25 18.89 -10.21 -8.04
C GLU A 25 20.00 -11.22 -8.39
N THR A 26 20.38 -12.06 -7.44
CA THR A 26 21.44 -13.06 -7.62
C THR A 26 21.11 -14.02 -8.78
N LEU A 27 19.87 -14.49 -8.85
CA LEU A 27 19.41 -15.41 -9.89
C LEU A 27 19.31 -14.72 -11.24
N CYS A 28 18.85 -13.46 -11.30
CA CYS A 28 18.82 -12.69 -12.55
C CYS A 28 20.23 -12.49 -13.12
N TRP A 29 21.22 -12.15 -12.29
CA TRP A 29 22.61 -12.05 -12.74
C TRP A 29 23.18 -13.39 -13.19
N THR A 30 22.82 -14.47 -12.50
CA THR A 30 23.22 -15.83 -12.91
C THR A 30 22.63 -16.20 -14.28
N LEU A 31 21.35 -15.89 -14.54
CA LEU A 31 20.72 -16.06 -15.84
C LEU A 31 21.42 -15.23 -16.93
N ILE A 32 21.75 -13.96 -16.63
CA ILE A 32 22.44 -13.06 -17.56
C ILE A 32 23.80 -13.63 -17.97
N ASP A 33 24.58 -14.15 -17.03
CA ASP A 33 25.88 -14.76 -17.32
C ASP A 33 25.75 -16.07 -18.12
N TYR A 34 24.71 -16.87 -17.81
CA TYR A 34 24.38 -18.08 -18.55
C TYR A 34 24.06 -17.78 -20.02
N VAL A 35 23.14 -16.84 -20.30
CA VAL A 35 22.71 -16.56 -21.69
C VAL A 35 23.80 -15.91 -22.52
N LYS A 36 24.78 -15.23 -21.90
CA LYS A 36 25.94 -14.66 -22.61
C LYS A 36 26.95 -15.71 -23.05
N THR A 37 27.01 -16.84 -22.35
CA THR A 37 28.03 -17.88 -22.55
C THR A 37 27.48 -19.12 -23.27
N HIS A 38 26.16 -19.29 -23.29
CA HIS A 38 25.49 -20.36 -24.03
C HIS A 38 25.47 -20.10 -25.54
N SER A 39 25.62 -21.18 -26.32
CA SER A 39 25.68 -21.12 -27.78
C SER A 39 24.31 -21.02 -28.45
N GLU A 40 23.26 -21.51 -27.79
CA GLU A 40 21.89 -21.52 -28.28
C GLU A 40 21.06 -20.43 -27.59
N PRO A 41 20.09 -19.79 -28.29
CA PRO A 41 19.17 -18.85 -27.67
C PRO A 41 18.37 -19.47 -26.53
N TYR A 42 18.10 -18.68 -25.50
CA TYR A 42 17.24 -19.10 -24.39
C TYR A 42 15.81 -19.38 -24.86
N ASP A 43 15.11 -20.31 -24.20
CA ASP A 43 13.72 -20.62 -24.55
C ASP A 43 12.82 -19.38 -24.43
N ILE A 44 12.06 -19.10 -25.48
CA ILE A 44 11.22 -17.89 -25.59
C ILE A 44 10.09 -17.87 -24.56
N ASN A 45 9.50 -19.02 -24.23
CA ASN A 45 8.38 -19.09 -23.29
C ASN A 45 8.87 -18.84 -21.86
N SER A 46 10.00 -19.47 -21.50
CA SER A 46 10.69 -19.22 -20.23
C SER A 46 11.15 -17.77 -20.11
N ALA A 47 11.73 -17.19 -21.18
CA ALA A 47 12.13 -15.79 -21.23
C ALA A 47 10.96 -14.84 -20.96
N LEU A 48 9.85 -15.01 -21.68
CA LEU A 48 8.65 -14.18 -21.51
C LEU A 48 8.03 -14.32 -20.12
N LYS A 49 8.00 -15.54 -19.57
CA LYS A 49 7.50 -15.81 -18.22
C LYS A 49 8.33 -15.07 -17.16
N ILE A 50 9.66 -15.18 -17.21
CA ILE A 50 10.55 -14.51 -16.24
C ILE A 50 10.40 -12.99 -16.34
N VAL A 51 10.50 -12.44 -17.55
CA VAL A 51 10.44 -10.99 -17.77
C VAL A 51 9.09 -10.41 -17.35
N SER A 52 7.99 -11.10 -17.68
CA SER A 52 6.64 -10.71 -17.26
C SER A 52 6.49 -10.70 -15.74
N LEU A 53 7.00 -11.72 -15.05
CA LEU A 53 6.97 -11.78 -13.57
C LEU A 53 7.81 -10.67 -12.93
N LEU A 54 9.01 -10.40 -13.44
CA LEU A 54 9.84 -9.30 -12.97
C LEU A 54 9.12 -7.95 -13.11
N GLN A 55 8.41 -7.72 -14.22
CA GLN A 55 7.63 -6.48 -14.41
C GLN A 55 6.44 -6.39 -13.46
N ARG A 56 5.67 -7.47 -13.31
CA ARG A 56 4.51 -7.51 -12.41
C ARG A 56 4.87 -7.27 -10.95
N LYS A 57 6.10 -7.58 -10.55
CA LYS A 57 6.64 -7.34 -9.21
C LYS A 57 7.58 -6.13 -9.12
N ASN A 58 7.49 -5.19 -10.06
CA ASN A 58 8.23 -3.92 -10.05
C ASN A 58 9.77 -4.03 -10.10
N TYR A 59 10.34 -5.18 -10.48
CA TYR A 59 11.78 -5.36 -10.70
C TYR A 59 12.20 -4.80 -12.08
N PHE A 60 11.93 -3.52 -12.35
CA PHE A 60 12.10 -2.94 -13.68
C PHE A 60 13.55 -2.93 -14.18
N GLU A 61 14.50 -2.64 -13.29
CA GLU A 61 15.93 -2.63 -13.61
C GLU A 61 16.39 -4.03 -14.03
N LEU A 62 16.16 -5.04 -13.19
CA LEU A 62 16.46 -6.45 -13.51
C LEU A 62 15.72 -6.92 -14.77
N SER A 63 14.44 -6.56 -14.93
CA SER A 63 13.67 -6.86 -16.14
C SER A 63 14.35 -6.31 -17.40
N SER A 64 14.87 -5.09 -17.34
CA SER A 64 15.57 -4.48 -18.48
C SER A 64 16.91 -5.15 -18.77
N PHE A 65 17.70 -5.50 -17.75
CA PHE A 65 18.98 -6.19 -17.94
C PHE A 65 18.82 -7.61 -18.47
N VAL A 66 17.86 -8.36 -17.92
CA VAL A 66 17.52 -9.71 -18.38
C VAL A 66 17.00 -9.66 -19.82
N SER A 67 16.04 -8.78 -20.12
CA SER A 67 15.49 -8.65 -21.48
C SER A 67 16.56 -8.27 -22.50
N ASN A 68 17.41 -7.29 -22.18
CA ASN A 68 18.50 -6.87 -23.06
C ASN A 68 19.48 -8.01 -23.33
N SER A 69 19.87 -8.76 -22.28
CA SER A 69 20.79 -9.89 -22.42
C SER A 69 20.19 -11.00 -23.29
N LEU A 70 18.90 -11.34 -23.07
CA LEU A 70 18.19 -12.32 -23.89
C LEU A 70 18.12 -11.91 -25.38
N ILE A 71 17.80 -10.64 -25.65
CA ILE A 71 17.72 -10.10 -27.02
C ILE A 71 19.09 -10.16 -27.71
N ILE A 72 20.16 -9.71 -27.05
CA ILE A 72 21.52 -9.70 -27.61
C ILE A 72 22.04 -11.13 -27.82
N SER A 73 21.67 -12.06 -26.94
CA SER A 73 21.99 -13.49 -27.07
C SER A 73 21.13 -14.23 -28.11
N GLY A 74 20.27 -13.53 -28.87
CA GLY A 74 19.59 -14.08 -30.04
C GLY A 74 18.13 -14.47 -29.87
N VAL A 75 17.48 -14.16 -28.74
CA VAL A 75 16.03 -14.37 -28.58
C VAL A 75 15.26 -13.33 -29.40
N ASP A 76 14.79 -13.71 -30.58
CA ASP A 76 14.06 -12.83 -31.49
C ASP A 76 12.54 -12.90 -31.27
N SER A 77 12.00 -11.97 -30.47
CA SER A 77 10.57 -11.90 -30.17
C SER A 77 10.10 -10.46 -30.03
N PHE A 78 9.06 -10.08 -30.77
CA PHE A 78 8.43 -8.76 -30.61
C PHE A 78 7.84 -8.56 -29.21
N LYS A 79 7.24 -9.60 -28.63
CA LYS A 79 6.73 -9.58 -27.25
C LYS A 79 7.85 -9.28 -26.24
N LEU A 80 9.01 -9.92 -26.36
CA LEU A 80 10.17 -9.66 -25.48
C LEU A 80 10.72 -8.23 -25.67
N LYS A 81 10.80 -7.76 -26.93
CA LYS A 81 11.26 -6.40 -27.26
C LYS A 81 10.31 -5.33 -26.70
N LYS A 82 9.00 -5.56 -26.73
CA LYS A 82 8.01 -4.69 -26.07
C LYS A 82 8.19 -4.67 -24.56
N HIS A 83 8.38 -5.82 -23.92
CA HIS A 83 8.70 -5.87 -22.50
C HIS A 83 9.97 -5.07 -22.16
N TYR A 84 11.03 -5.19 -22.96
CA TYR A 84 12.24 -4.37 -22.76
C TYR A 84 11.95 -2.86 -22.85
N ALA A 85 11.25 -2.43 -23.90
CA ALA A 85 10.84 -1.04 -24.05
C ALA A 85 9.99 -0.55 -22.86
N GLN A 86 9.10 -1.40 -22.36
CA GLN A 86 8.25 -1.11 -21.22
C GLN A 86 9.04 -0.98 -19.92
N ALA A 87 10.06 -1.81 -19.71
CA ALA A 87 10.95 -1.71 -18.56
C ALA A 87 11.77 -0.41 -18.58
N LEU A 88 12.20 0.05 -19.77
CA LEU A 88 12.87 1.35 -19.92
C LEU A 88 11.94 2.52 -19.57
N ILE A 89 10.67 2.48 -20.00
CA ILE A 89 9.67 3.49 -19.64
C ILE A 89 9.50 3.56 -18.12
N ASN A 90 9.36 2.42 -17.46
CA ASN A 90 9.15 2.36 -16.01
C ASN A 90 10.37 2.85 -15.20
N GLN A 91 11.56 2.90 -15.81
CA GLN A 91 12.79 3.47 -15.23
C GLN A 91 13.00 4.95 -15.57
N GLY A 92 12.05 5.60 -16.25
CA GLY A 92 12.20 6.99 -16.72
C GLY A 92 13.18 7.15 -17.88
N GLN A 93 13.62 6.06 -18.53
CA GLN A 93 14.53 6.09 -19.68
C GLN A 93 13.75 6.38 -20.98
N LEU A 94 13.04 7.51 -21.02
CA LEU A 94 12.05 7.84 -22.04
C LEU A 94 12.66 7.97 -23.44
N SER A 95 13.77 8.71 -23.58
CA SER A 95 14.46 8.92 -24.86
C SER A 95 14.98 7.62 -25.47
N ALA A 96 15.52 6.73 -24.63
CA ALA A 96 16.03 5.42 -25.07
C ALA A 96 14.89 4.51 -25.52
N SER A 97 13.80 4.46 -24.74
CA SER A 97 12.61 3.68 -25.10
C SER A 97 11.97 4.18 -26.39
N LEU A 98 11.87 5.49 -26.58
CA LEU A 98 11.29 6.09 -27.78
C LEU A 98 12.07 5.73 -29.05
N ALA A 99 13.39 5.85 -29.02
CA ALA A 99 14.26 5.48 -30.14
C ALA A 99 14.08 3.99 -30.51
N TYR A 100 14.02 3.13 -29.48
CA TYR A 100 13.84 1.69 -29.65
C TYR A 100 12.44 1.34 -30.22
N LEU A 101 11.39 1.98 -29.71
CA LEU A 101 10.01 1.76 -30.18
C LEU A 101 9.81 2.23 -31.62
N PHE A 102 10.43 3.33 -32.06
CA PHE A 102 10.37 3.75 -33.45
C PHE A 102 11.05 2.76 -34.40
N GLU A 103 12.19 2.20 -34.00
CA GLU A 103 12.83 1.12 -34.77
C GLU A 103 11.90 -0.11 -34.88
N LEU A 104 11.28 -0.50 -33.77
CA LEU A 104 10.36 -1.63 -33.70
C LEU A 104 9.12 -1.40 -34.57
N GLN A 105 8.52 -0.21 -34.48
CA GLN A 105 7.39 0.21 -35.29
C GLN A 105 7.72 0.12 -36.78
N HIS A 106 8.87 0.66 -37.20
CA HIS A 106 9.31 0.62 -38.59
C HIS A 106 9.52 -0.82 -39.10
N LYS A 107 10.12 -1.69 -38.27
CA LYS A 107 10.26 -3.12 -38.60
C LYS A 107 8.91 -3.80 -38.81
N LEU A 108 7.98 -3.66 -37.84
CA LEU A 108 6.65 -4.24 -37.92
C LEU A 108 5.86 -3.70 -39.12
N GLN A 109 5.92 -2.39 -39.37
CA GLN A 109 5.27 -1.75 -40.51
C GLN A 109 5.77 -2.32 -41.85
N ASN A 110 7.07 -2.56 -41.98
CA ASN A 110 7.65 -3.15 -43.19
C ASN A 110 7.20 -4.61 -43.38
N ILE A 111 7.08 -5.38 -42.30
CA ILE A 111 6.57 -6.76 -42.37
C ILE A 111 5.10 -6.75 -42.82
N ILE A 112 4.27 -5.85 -42.28
CA ILE A 112 2.84 -5.73 -42.63
C ILE A 112 2.64 -5.34 -44.11
N LYS A 113 3.55 -4.54 -44.70
CA LYS A 113 3.46 -4.09 -46.09
C LYS A 113 3.73 -5.20 -47.12
N VAL A 114 4.38 -6.30 -46.74
CA VAL A 114 4.73 -7.39 -47.68
C VAL A 114 3.55 -8.37 -47.80
N PRO A 115 2.90 -8.50 -48.99
CA PRO A 115 1.79 -9.43 -49.16
C PRO A 115 2.30 -10.89 -49.12
N LYS A 116 2.03 -11.65 -48.06
CA LYS A 116 2.34 -13.10 -48.03
C LYS A 116 1.30 -13.89 -48.84
N LYS A 117 1.76 -14.75 -49.77
CA LYS A 117 0.94 -15.64 -50.59
C LYS A 117 0.74 -17.02 -49.93
N GLN A 118 0.01 -17.14 -48.81
CA GLN A 118 -0.57 -18.44 -48.37
C GLN A 118 -1.41 -18.31 -47.10
N SER A 119 -2.41 -19.19 -46.96
CA SER A 119 -3.46 -19.15 -45.92
C SER A 119 -3.05 -19.69 -44.56
N SER A 120 -1.87 -20.29 -44.39
CA SER A 120 -1.37 -20.80 -43.10
C SER A 120 -0.69 -19.73 -42.23
N LEU A 121 -0.82 -18.45 -42.61
CA LEU A 121 -0.11 -17.30 -42.04
C LEU A 121 -1.06 -16.23 -41.47
N ILE A 122 -2.36 -16.55 -41.37
CA ILE A 122 -3.40 -15.61 -40.91
C ILE A 122 -3.16 -15.23 -39.45
N ASP A 123 -2.89 -16.20 -38.58
CA ASP A 123 -2.65 -15.98 -37.15
C ASP A 123 -1.35 -15.19 -36.92
N GLU A 124 -0.29 -15.47 -37.68
CA GLU A 124 0.99 -14.72 -37.60
C GLU A 124 0.81 -13.26 -38.04
N GLN A 125 0.04 -12.99 -39.11
CA GLN A 125 -0.27 -11.61 -39.51
C GLN A 125 -1.14 -10.88 -38.51
N PHE A 126 -2.04 -11.60 -37.82
CA PHE A 126 -2.84 -11.04 -36.75
C PHE A 126 -1.95 -10.63 -35.57
N GLU A 127 -1.09 -11.53 -35.07
CA GLU A 127 -0.15 -11.21 -33.98
C GLU A 127 0.77 -10.04 -34.33
N ILE A 128 1.30 -9.97 -35.56
CA ILE A 128 2.15 -8.86 -36.01
C ILE A 128 1.39 -7.52 -36.00
N ARG A 129 0.10 -7.53 -36.37
CA ARG A 129 -0.74 -6.32 -36.33
C ARG A 129 -1.09 -5.92 -34.90
N GLU A 130 -1.32 -6.87 -34.02
CA GLU A 130 -1.48 -6.60 -32.59
C GLU A 130 -0.20 -6.01 -32.00
N ASP A 131 0.97 -6.59 -32.28
CA ASP A 131 2.26 -6.06 -31.84
C ASP A 131 2.50 -4.64 -32.38
N PHE A 132 2.15 -4.37 -33.65
CA PHE A 132 2.25 -3.03 -34.23
C PHE A 132 1.34 -2.01 -33.53
N THR A 133 0.12 -2.44 -33.22
CA THR A 133 -0.88 -1.65 -32.49
C THR A 133 -0.41 -1.35 -31.06
N GLU A 134 0.19 -2.33 -30.40
CA GLU A 134 0.72 -2.18 -29.05
C GLU A 134 1.93 -1.24 -29.00
N VAL A 135 2.85 -1.37 -29.95
CA VAL A 135 4.01 -0.46 -30.08
C VAL A 135 3.57 1.00 -30.25
N ARG A 136 2.52 1.27 -31.03
CA ARG A 136 1.96 2.63 -31.15
C ARG A 136 1.44 3.15 -29.81
N GLY A 137 0.73 2.32 -29.04
CA GLY A 137 0.27 2.72 -27.71
C GLY A 137 1.42 2.92 -26.71
N LEU A 138 2.52 2.16 -26.82
CA LEU A 138 3.73 2.38 -26.02
C LEU A 138 4.45 3.69 -26.39
N ILE A 139 4.49 4.05 -27.68
CA ILE A 139 4.98 5.36 -28.13
C ILE A 139 4.11 6.47 -27.51
N GLY A 140 2.78 6.32 -27.55
CA GLY A 140 1.85 7.22 -26.87
C GLY A 140 2.13 7.33 -25.38
N ARG A 141 2.44 6.21 -24.72
CA ARG A 141 2.80 6.17 -23.30
C ARG A 141 4.07 6.95 -22.99
N VAL A 142 5.10 6.84 -23.83
CA VAL A 142 6.33 7.62 -23.67
C VAL A 142 6.04 9.11 -23.78
N TYR A 143 5.35 9.54 -24.84
CA TYR A 143 5.04 10.96 -25.02
C TYR A 143 4.10 11.52 -23.94
N LYS A 144 3.17 10.70 -23.45
CA LYS A 144 2.34 11.02 -22.28
C LYS A 144 3.23 11.27 -21.04
N GLN A 145 4.22 10.43 -20.79
CA GLN A 145 5.12 10.62 -19.65
C GLN A 145 5.98 11.89 -19.81
N ILE A 146 6.52 12.14 -21.01
CA ILE A 146 7.26 13.37 -21.31
C ILE A 146 6.40 14.61 -21.03
N TYR A 147 5.13 14.58 -21.44
CA TYR A 147 4.19 15.66 -21.18
C TYR A 147 4.00 15.91 -19.67
N VAL A 148 3.72 14.85 -18.90
CA VAL A 148 3.56 14.92 -17.44
C VAL A 148 4.81 15.48 -16.75
N GLU A 149 6.00 15.07 -17.17
CA GLU A 149 7.27 15.51 -16.58
C GLU A 149 7.60 16.99 -16.86
N LEU A 150 7.24 17.50 -18.03
CA LEU A 150 7.60 18.86 -18.44
C LEU A 150 6.80 19.96 -17.72
N LYS A 151 5.67 19.63 -17.07
CA LYS A 151 4.84 20.46 -16.14
C LYS A 151 4.54 21.91 -16.57
N SER A 152 4.84 22.30 -17.80
CA SER A 152 4.77 23.68 -18.31
C SER A 152 4.17 23.69 -19.71
N GLU A 153 3.51 24.79 -20.08
CA GLU A 153 2.99 25.04 -21.45
C GLU A 153 4.11 25.33 -22.48
N SER A 154 5.30 24.74 -22.27
CA SER A 154 6.38 24.85 -23.24
C SER A 154 5.97 24.25 -24.58
N LEU A 155 6.55 24.74 -25.67
CA LEU A 155 6.32 24.20 -27.02
C LEU A 155 6.57 22.69 -27.07
N GLN A 156 7.59 22.22 -26.35
CA GLN A 156 7.96 20.82 -26.24
C GLN A 156 6.89 19.98 -25.53
N SER A 157 6.26 20.54 -24.49
CA SER A 157 5.17 19.90 -23.76
C SER A 157 3.94 19.72 -24.66
N VAL A 158 3.53 20.78 -25.36
CA VAL A 158 2.42 20.74 -26.32
C VAL A 158 2.71 19.75 -27.46
N GLU A 159 3.93 19.71 -27.96
CA GLU A 159 4.36 18.75 -28.98
C GLU A 159 4.29 17.31 -28.46
N ALA A 160 4.75 17.05 -27.23
CA ALA A 160 4.65 15.73 -26.61
C ALA A 160 3.19 15.29 -26.44
N LEU A 161 2.32 16.16 -25.92
CA LEU A 161 0.89 15.87 -25.79
C LEU A 161 0.24 15.56 -27.14
N THR A 162 0.55 16.35 -28.17
CA THR A 162 0.03 16.14 -29.53
C THR A 162 0.43 14.77 -30.07
N LYS A 163 1.70 14.40 -29.93
CA LYS A 163 2.19 13.08 -30.36
C LYS A 163 1.57 11.94 -29.55
N ALA A 164 1.34 12.13 -28.26
CA ALA A 164 0.64 11.14 -27.42
C ALA A 164 -0.81 10.94 -27.87
N LEU A 165 -1.55 12.03 -28.11
CA LEU A 165 -2.92 12.01 -28.61
C LEU A 165 -3.01 11.25 -29.94
N MET A 166 -2.17 11.59 -30.93
CA MET A 166 -2.15 10.89 -32.22
C MET A 166 -1.86 9.39 -32.08
N ALA A 167 -0.87 9.03 -31.26
CA ALA A 167 -0.47 7.64 -31.06
C ALA A 167 -1.57 6.76 -30.44
N TYR A 168 -2.49 7.35 -29.68
CA TYR A 168 -3.67 6.67 -29.14
C TYR A 168 -4.90 6.79 -30.04
N GLN A 169 -5.11 7.94 -30.68
CA GLN A 169 -6.27 8.18 -31.54
C GLN A 169 -6.26 7.25 -32.76
N GLU A 170 -5.13 7.16 -33.47
CA GLU A 170 -5.10 6.44 -34.74
C GLU A 170 -5.44 4.94 -34.58
N PRO A 171 -4.85 4.17 -33.64
CA PRO A 171 -5.24 2.78 -33.44
C PRO A 171 -6.69 2.63 -32.93
N TYR A 172 -7.17 3.56 -32.10
CA TYR A 172 -8.55 3.50 -31.62
C TYR A 172 -9.55 3.68 -32.78
N VAL A 173 -9.33 4.65 -33.65
CA VAL A 173 -10.18 4.89 -34.84
C VAL A 173 -10.12 3.71 -35.82
N GLU A 174 -8.96 3.07 -35.97
CA GLU A 174 -8.81 1.87 -36.80
C GLU A 174 -9.66 0.70 -36.30
N ASN A 175 -9.83 0.54 -34.98
CA ASN A 175 -10.63 -0.54 -34.42
C ASN A 175 -11.26 -0.22 -33.03
N PRO A 176 -12.36 0.56 -32.99
CA PRO A 176 -12.92 1.08 -31.74
C PRO A 176 -13.60 0.00 -30.87
N GLU A 177 -13.89 -1.18 -31.43
CA GLU A 177 -14.51 -2.30 -30.73
C GLU A 177 -13.51 -3.19 -29.98
N PHE A 178 -12.21 -2.97 -30.15
CA PHE A 178 -11.16 -3.82 -29.55
C PHE A 178 -10.04 -3.00 -28.91
N ASN A 179 -9.66 -1.84 -29.48
CA ASN A 179 -8.53 -1.03 -29.01
C ASN A 179 -8.93 -0.10 -27.85
N TYR A 180 -9.62 -0.64 -26.85
CA TYR A 180 -10.13 0.13 -25.70
C TYR A 180 -9.02 0.78 -24.89
N TRP A 181 -7.86 0.13 -24.75
CA TRP A 181 -6.68 0.69 -24.08
C TRP A 181 -6.23 2.00 -24.74
N HIS A 182 -6.20 2.07 -26.07
CA HIS A 182 -5.88 3.30 -26.79
C HIS A 182 -6.99 4.34 -26.61
N GLY A 183 -8.25 3.92 -26.75
CA GLY A 183 -9.40 4.79 -26.60
C GLY A 183 -9.45 5.48 -25.23
N ILE A 184 -9.24 4.73 -24.13
CA ILE A 184 -9.31 5.32 -22.79
C ILE A 184 -8.12 6.23 -22.47
N ASN A 185 -6.93 5.91 -22.99
CA ASN A 185 -5.78 6.82 -22.87
C ASN A 185 -5.97 8.09 -23.71
N TYR A 186 -6.60 7.99 -24.88
CA TYR A 186 -6.97 9.16 -25.68
C TYR A 186 -7.97 10.04 -24.93
N VAL A 187 -9.01 9.46 -24.32
CA VAL A 187 -9.98 10.15 -23.45
C VAL A 187 -9.29 10.88 -22.31
N ALA A 188 -8.40 10.20 -21.58
CA ALA A 188 -7.67 10.79 -20.46
C ALA A 188 -6.83 12.00 -20.89
N LEU A 189 -6.15 11.90 -22.04
CA LEU A 189 -5.35 13.01 -22.59
C LEU A 189 -6.20 14.17 -23.11
N LEU A 190 -7.37 13.91 -23.70
CA LEU A 190 -8.31 14.96 -24.10
C LEU A 190 -8.83 15.73 -22.87
N LYS A 191 -9.24 15.01 -21.81
CA LYS A 191 -9.66 15.61 -20.53
C LYS A 191 -8.52 16.41 -19.90
N ARG A 192 -7.30 15.87 -19.92
CA ARG A 192 -6.13 16.57 -19.41
C ARG A 192 -5.81 17.84 -20.21
N ALA A 193 -5.86 17.77 -21.54
CA ALA A 193 -5.62 18.94 -22.37
C ALA A 193 -6.66 20.05 -22.17
N ALA A 194 -7.93 19.67 -21.97
CA ALA A 194 -8.98 20.62 -21.64
C ALA A 194 -8.71 21.32 -20.29
N ALA A 195 -8.27 20.56 -19.28
CA ALA A 195 -7.89 21.09 -17.97
C ALA A 195 -6.67 22.03 -18.05
N ASP A 196 -5.70 21.71 -18.91
CA ASP A 196 -4.51 22.54 -19.15
C ASP A 196 -4.76 23.67 -20.20
N HIS A 197 -6.00 23.83 -20.68
CA HIS A 197 -6.39 24.84 -21.67
C HIS A 197 -5.62 24.79 -23.00
N ILE A 198 -5.21 23.60 -23.43
CA ILE A 198 -4.48 23.37 -24.68
C ILE A 198 -5.47 23.00 -25.80
N ASN A 199 -5.39 23.72 -26.93
CA ASN A 199 -6.21 23.45 -28.12
C ASN A 199 -5.42 22.66 -29.18
N PHE A 200 -6.11 21.83 -29.95
CA PHE A 200 -5.51 21.05 -31.04
C PHE A 200 -6.20 21.29 -32.38
N GLU A 201 -5.43 21.10 -33.44
CA GLU A 201 -5.97 21.11 -34.79
C GLU A 201 -6.85 19.85 -35.00
N GLY A 202 -8.12 20.05 -35.38
CA GLY A 202 -9.07 18.98 -35.63
C GLY A 202 -9.97 18.58 -34.45
N VAL A 203 -9.68 19.04 -33.22
CA VAL A 203 -10.52 18.82 -32.03
C VAL A 203 -11.22 20.13 -31.67
N VAL A 204 -12.53 20.21 -31.93
CA VAL A 204 -13.33 21.42 -31.68
C VAL A 204 -13.69 21.57 -30.21
N ASP A 205 -13.97 20.46 -29.55
CA ASP A 205 -14.36 20.39 -28.14
C ASP A 205 -13.83 19.08 -27.56
N ALA A 206 -12.63 19.16 -26.97
CA ALA A 206 -11.93 18.00 -26.42
C ALA A 206 -12.74 17.30 -25.32
N ASP A 207 -13.48 18.07 -24.53
CA ASP A 207 -14.25 17.57 -23.40
C ASP A 207 -15.44 16.74 -23.87
N LYS A 208 -16.17 17.26 -24.85
CA LYS A 208 -17.30 16.56 -25.49
C LYS A 208 -16.88 15.34 -26.29
N GLU A 209 -15.74 15.41 -26.99
CA GLU A 209 -15.18 14.27 -27.72
C GLU A 209 -14.78 13.16 -26.74
N ALA A 210 -14.10 13.50 -25.65
CA ALA A 210 -13.74 12.56 -24.60
C ALA A 210 -14.96 11.87 -23.98
N GLU A 211 -16.02 12.62 -23.67
CA GLU A 211 -17.27 12.07 -23.13
C GLU A 211 -17.95 11.10 -24.09
N SER A 212 -18.01 11.44 -25.38
CA SER A 212 -18.61 10.55 -26.39
C SER A 212 -17.86 9.22 -26.49
N ILE A 213 -16.53 9.26 -26.46
CA ILE A 213 -15.69 8.06 -26.53
C ILE A 213 -15.81 7.26 -25.23
N ALA A 214 -15.74 7.92 -24.07
CA ALA A 214 -15.89 7.29 -22.77
C ALA A 214 -17.23 6.57 -22.62
N LEU A 215 -18.33 7.16 -23.10
CA LEU A 215 -19.65 6.55 -23.07
C LEU A 215 -19.72 5.27 -23.91
N ASN A 216 -19.12 5.27 -25.11
CA ASN A 216 -19.05 4.09 -25.97
C ASN A 216 -18.23 2.98 -25.31
N ILE A 217 -17.05 3.31 -24.78
CA ILE A 217 -16.18 2.36 -24.07
C ILE A 217 -16.92 1.77 -22.87
N LEU A 218 -17.50 2.60 -22.00
CA LEU A 218 -18.23 2.16 -20.81
C LEU A 218 -19.38 1.22 -21.18
N SER A 219 -20.14 1.55 -22.23
CA SER A 219 -21.22 0.69 -22.73
C SER A 219 -20.73 -0.70 -23.14
N SER A 220 -19.59 -0.77 -23.85
CA SER A 220 -18.95 -2.03 -24.21
C SER A 220 -18.46 -2.82 -22.99
N MET A 221 -17.87 -2.16 -21.99
CA MET A 221 -17.41 -2.80 -20.77
C MET A 221 -18.58 -3.36 -19.95
N CYS A 222 -19.68 -2.59 -19.82
CA CYS A 222 -20.91 -3.05 -19.20
C CYS A 222 -21.50 -4.27 -19.93
N LEU A 223 -21.47 -4.29 -21.26
CA LEU A 223 -21.94 -5.43 -22.04
C LEU A 223 -21.08 -6.68 -21.80
N LYS A 224 -19.75 -6.56 -21.86
CA LYS A 224 -18.82 -7.65 -21.53
C LYS A 224 -19.07 -8.19 -20.11
N TRP A 225 -19.25 -7.29 -19.14
CA TRP A 225 -19.54 -7.66 -17.76
C TRP A 225 -20.85 -8.43 -17.63
N SER A 226 -21.93 -7.97 -18.29
CA SER A 226 -23.22 -8.66 -18.28
C SER A 226 -23.17 -10.08 -18.85
N LYS A 227 -22.19 -10.37 -19.72
CA LYS A 227 -21.94 -11.69 -20.32
C LYS A 227 -20.98 -12.55 -19.51
N GLY A 228 -20.34 -12.02 -18.48
CA GLY A 228 -19.25 -12.70 -17.75
C GLY A 228 -17.95 -12.79 -18.56
N GLU A 229 -17.78 -11.94 -19.57
CA GLU A 229 -16.60 -11.89 -20.46
C GLU A 229 -15.61 -10.78 -20.08
N ALA A 230 -15.96 -9.95 -19.09
CA ALA A 230 -15.12 -8.84 -18.66
C ALA A 230 -13.89 -9.34 -17.91
N THR A 231 -12.74 -8.77 -18.27
CA THR A 231 -11.46 -8.96 -17.60
C THR A 231 -11.22 -7.88 -16.55
N MET A 232 -10.18 -8.07 -15.74
CA MET A 232 -9.63 -7.04 -14.85
C MET A 232 -9.31 -5.73 -15.61
N TRP A 233 -8.73 -5.81 -16.80
CA TRP A 233 -8.40 -4.65 -17.63
C TRP A 233 -9.64 -3.91 -18.13
N ASP A 234 -10.72 -4.63 -18.42
CA ASP A 234 -12.01 -4.05 -18.77
C ASP A 234 -12.60 -3.25 -17.58
N SER A 235 -12.40 -3.74 -16.35
CA SER A 235 -12.83 -3.03 -15.13
C SER A 235 -12.05 -1.73 -14.88
N ALA A 236 -10.72 -1.74 -15.06
CA ALA A 236 -9.90 -0.53 -14.99
C ALA A 236 -10.30 0.50 -16.08
N THR A 237 -10.54 0.01 -17.30
CA THR A 237 -10.98 0.83 -18.43
C THR A 237 -12.35 1.48 -18.15
N ALA A 238 -13.30 0.71 -17.61
CA ALA A 238 -14.62 1.23 -17.24
C ALA A 238 -14.54 2.26 -16.09
N LEU A 239 -13.67 2.00 -15.10
CA LEU A 239 -13.39 2.94 -14.01
C LEU A 239 -12.92 4.30 -14.54
N GLU A 240 -11.91 4.34 -15.42
CA GLU A 240 -11.46 5.59 -16.04
C GLU A 240 -12.55 6.26 -16.88
N ALA A 241 -13.37 5.47 -17.60
CA ALA A 241 -14.47 6.01 -18.40
C ALA A 241 -15.54 6.67 -17.51
N CYS A 242 -15.84 6.10 -16.35
CA CYS A 242 -16.74 6.70 -15.37
C CYS A 242 -16.17 8.02 -14.81
N VAL A 243 -14.86 8.10 -14.56
CA VAL A 243 -14.18 9.35 -14.15
C VAL A 243 -14.34 10.41 -15.24
N ALA A 244 -14.09 10.06 -16.50
CA ALA A 244 -14.26 10.96 -17.65
C ALA A 244 -15.68 11.53 -17.76
N LEU A 245 -16.69 10.71 -17.45
CA LEU A 245 -18.12 11.05 -17.50
C LEU A 245 -18.64 11.71 -16.22
N SER A 246 -17.77 12.00 -15.25
CA SER A 246 -18.14 12.51 -13.93
C SER A 246 -19.17 11.64 -13.18
N ASN A 247 -19.21 10.34 -13.45
CA ASN A 247 -20.09 9.38 -12.79
C ASN A 247 -19.33 8.63 -11.68
N TYR A 248 -19.05 9.34 -10.59
CA TYR A 248 -18.14 8.87 -9.53
C TYR A 248 -18.73 7.71 -8.71
N GLU A 249 -20.05 7.62 -8.59
CA GLU A 249 -20.71 6.50 -7.91
C GLU A 249 -20.46 5.18 -8.68
N GLU A 250 -20.60 5.20 -10.00
CA GLU A 250 -20.32 4.02 -10.82
C GLU A 250 -18.82 3.74 -10.92
N ALA A 251 -17.98 4.78 -10.89
CA ALA A 251 -16.52 4.64 -10.80
C ALA A 251 -16.13 3.83 -9.55
N ALA A 252 -16.68 4.15 -8.38
CA ALA A 252 -16.41 3.41 -7.15
C ALA A 252 -16.79 1.91 -7.25
N LYS A 253 -17.90 1.59 -7.91
CA LYS A 253 -18.31 0.18 -8.14
C LYS A 253 -17.36 -0.55 -9.09
N TRP A 254 -16.90 0.12 -10.15
CA TRP A 254 -15.89 -0.47 -11.04
C TRP A 254 -14.53 -0.63 -10.37
N LEU A 255 -14.16 0.28 -9.48
CA LEU A 255 -12.98 0.13 -8.65
C LEU A 255 -13.10 -1.10 -7.74
N GLU A 256 -14.22 -1.28 -7.03
CA GLU A 256 -14.42 -2.47 -6.20
C GLU A 256 -14.28 -3.77 -7.00
N ARG A 257 -14.87 -3.83 -8.20
CA ARG A 257 -14.71 -4.96 -9.15
C ARG A 257 -13.24 -5.17 -9.50
N TYR A 258 -12.56 -4.10 -9.91
CA TYR A 258 -11.15 -4.12 -10.27
C TYR A 258 -10.24 -4.62 -9.13
N LEU A 259 -10.51 -4.21 -7.89
CA LEU A 259 -9.77 -4.64 -6.72
C LEU A 259 -10.09 -6.08 -6.31
N SER A 260 -11.28 -6.59 -6.62
CA SER A 260 -11.69 -7.97 -6.28
C SER A 260 -11.01 -9.06 -7.12
N GLU A 261 -10.35 -8.67 -8.23
CA GLU A 261 -9.70 -9.60 -9.15
C GLU A 261 -8.35 -10.09 -8.60
N PRO A 262 -8.15 -11.42 -8.38
CA PRO A 262 -6.93 -11.97 -7.79
C PRO A 262 -5.65 -11.74 -8.61
N PHE A 263 -5.80 -11.43 -9.90
CA PHE A 263 -4.70 -11.28 -10.85
C PHE A 263 -4.14 -9.87 -10.96
N ALA A 264 -4.80 -8.90 -10.33
CA ALA A 264 -4.31 -7.56 -10.25
C ALA A 264 -3.12 -7.56 -9.28
N ASP A 265 -1.89 -7.40 -9.77
CA ASP A 265 -0.71 -7.30 -8.91
C ASP A 265 -0.47 -5.82 -8.55
N ALA A 266 0.56 -5.58 -7.72
CA ALA A 266 1.00 -4.23 -7.37
C ALA A 266 1.31 -3.38 -8.62
N PHE A 267 1.82 -3.97 -9.69
CA PHE A 267 2.17 -3.24 -10.92
C PHE A 267 0.97 -2.57 -11.58
N GLU A 268 -0.15 -3.28 -11.74
CA GLU A 268 -1.34 -2.76 -12.41
C GLU A 268 -2.05 -1.70 -11.56
N LEU A 269 -2.15 -1.94 -10.24
CA LEU A 269 -2.70 -0.95 -9.31
C LEU A 269 -1.85 0.33 -9.28
N GLY A 270 -0.52 0.19 -9.19
CA GLY A 270 0.38 1.34 -9.23
C GLY A 270 0.31 2.09 -10.56
N SER A 271 0.03 1.40 -11.67
CA SER A 271 -0.21 2.05 -12.96
C SER A 271 -1.52 2.84 -12.99
N THR A 272 -2.60 2.28 -12.44
CA THR A 272 -3.90 2.98 -12.31
C THR A 272 -3.80 4.19 -11.40
N LEU A 273 -3.08 4.05 -10.28
CA LEU A 273 -2.86 5.12 -9.32
C LEU A 273 -2.08 6.29 -9.96
N ARG A 274 -0.94 6.01 -10.61
CA ARG A 274 -0.19 7.04 -11.36
C ARG A 274 -1.03 7.70 -12.44
N GLN A 275 -1.84 6.93 -13.17
CA GLN A 275 -2.75 7.49 -14.17
C GLN A 275 -3.72 8.50 -13.54
N PHE A 276 -4.31 8.19 -12.38
CA PHE A 276 -5.20 9.10 -11.66
C PHE A 276 -4.51 10.33 -11.08
N GLU A 277 -3.34 10.17 -10.47
CA GLU A 277 -2.61 11.28 -9.84
C GLU A 277 -1.89 12.16 -10.85
N GLU A 278 -1.23 11.56 -11.84
CA GLU A 278 -0.36 12.29 -12.76
C GLU A 278 -1.09 12.81 -14.00
N VAL A 279 -2.04 12.04 -14.55
CA VAL A 279 -2.74 12.39 -15.80
C VAL A 279 -4.07 13.06 -15.50
N TRP A 280 -4.92 12.43 -14.69
CA TRP A 280 -6.21 12.99 -14.30
C TRP A 280 -6.09 14.10 -13.25
N GLN A 281 -4.93 14.22 -12.59
CA GLN A 281 -4.67 15.18 -11.50
C GLN A 281 -5.70 15.10 -10.37
N LEU A 282 -6.23 13.90 -10.11
CA LEU A 282 -7.11 13.68 -8.98
C LEU A 282 -6.32 13.97 -7.70
N LYS A 283 -6.92 14.76 -6.81
CA LYS A 283 -6.36 14.98 -5.47
C LYS A 283 -7.14 14.17 -4.47
N ILE A 284 -6.44 13.62 -3.50
CA ILE A 284 -7.04 12.86 -2.41
C ILE A 284 -7.93 13.71 -1.50
N THR A 285 -7.92 15.04 -1.68
CA THR A 285 -8.73 16.02 -0.92
C THR A 285 -10.04 16.41 -1.61
N GLU A 286 -10.28 16.00 -2.86
CA GLU A 286 -11.46 16.38 -3.64
C GLU A 286 -12.05 15.19 -4.40
N GLU A 287 -13.36 15.17 -4.64
CA GLU A 287 -13.98 14.11 -5.45
C GLU A 287 -13.55 14.23 -6.93
N PRO A 288 -13.33 13.10 -7.65
CA PRO A 288 -13.45 11.72 -7.17
C PRO A 288 -12.21 11.17 -6.44
N GLY A 289 -11.12 11.94 -6.37
CA GLY A 289 -9.86 11.48 -5.80
C GLY A 289 -9.96 11.09 -4.32
N ALA A 290 -10.77 11.80 -3.53
CA ALA A 290 -11.04 11.51 -2.12
C ALA A 290 -11.68 10.12 -1.90
N THR A 291 -12.43 9.61 -2.88
CA THR A 291 -13.01 8.26 -2.83
C THR A 291 -12.08 7.21 -3.43
N LEU A 292 -11.51 7.48 -4.61
CA LEU A 292 -10.82 6.46 -5.41
C LEU A 292 -9.35 6.23 -4.99
N LEU A 293 -8.59 7.30 -4.75
CA LEU A 293 -7.16 7.21 -4.49
C LEU A 293 -6.84 6.45 -3.20
N PRO A 294 -7.54 6.68 -2.06
CA PRO A 294 -7.17 5.98 -0.83
C PRO A 294 -7.38 4.46 -0.91
N LEU A 295 -8.38 4.02 -1.68
CA LEU A 295 -8.63 2.60 -1.93
C LEU A 295 -7.51 1.96 -2.75
N LEU A 296 -7.07 2.65 -3.81
CA LEU A 296 -5.96 2.20 -4.65
C LEU A 296 -4.64 2.17 -3.87
N HIS A 297 -4.34 3.21 -3.10
CA HIS A 297 -3.17 3.27 -2.22
C HIS A 297 -3.18 2.10 -1.23
N ALA A 298 -4.28 1.90 -0.51
CA ALA A 298 -4.36 0.83 0.48
C ALA A 298 -4.19 -0.56 -0.14
N GLU A 299 -4.83 -0.84 -1.29
CA GLU A 299 -4.72 -2.14 -1.93
C GLU A 299 -3.34 -2.38 -2.54
N LEU A 300 -2.72 -1.36 -3.16
CA LEU A 300 -1.35 -1.43 -3.68
C LEU A 300 -0.38 -1.85 -2.56
N LEU A 301 -0.50 -1.21 -1.40
CA LEU A 301 0.34 -1.48 -0.23
C LEU A 301 0.11 -2.88 0.35
N LEU A 302 -1.13 -3.39 0.32
CA LEU A 302 -1.43 -4.77 0.72
C LEU A 302 -0.73 -5.78 -0.20
N ARG A 303 -0.63 -5.48 -1.50
CA ARG A 303 -0.05 -6.36 -2.52
C ARG A 303 1.47 -6.33 -2.57
N GLU A 304 2.11 -5.28 -2.06
CA GLU A 304 3.57 -5.16 -1.99
C GLU A 304 4.22 -5.91 -0.81
N GLY A 305 3.45 -6.57 0.06
CA GLY A 305 4.02 -7.50 1.04
C GLY A 305 4.04 -7.04 2.50
N GLY A 306 3.16 -6.11 2.91
CA GLY A 306 2.53 -6.24 4.23
C GLY A 306 3.26 -5.67 5.45
N GLY A 307 3.97 -4.55 5.29
CA GLY A 307 4.27 -3.61 6.36
C GLY A 307 4.31 -2.20 5.78
N PHE A 308 3.45 -1.28 6.26
CA PHE A 308 3.37 0.06 5.69
C PHE A 308 4.21 1.04 6.52
N ASN A 309 5.07 1.84 5.89
CA ASN A 309 5.56 3.12 6.43
C ASN A 309 4.83 4.20 5.64
N VAL A 310 4.07 5.05 6.33
CA VAL A 310 3.19 5.99 5.65
C VAL A 310 3.76 7.38 5.66
N SER A 311 3.80 8.05 4.51
CA SER A 311 3.93 9.50 4.52
C SER A 311 2.63 10.14 5.06
N PRO A 312 2.70 11.10 5.99
CA PRO A 312 1.51 11.71 6.60
C PRO A 312 0.49 12.30 5.61
N ASP A 313 0.97 12.77 4.47
CA ASP A 313 0.13 13.31 3.38
C ASP A 313 -0.87 12.28 2.82
N ASN A 314 -0.52 10.99 2.86
CA ASN A 314 -1.36 9.90 2.34
C ASN A 314 -2.42 9.41 3.36
N LEU A 315 -2.30 9.76 4.65
CA LEU A 315 -3.22 9.32 5.71
C LEU A 315 -4.24 10.38 6.11
N ASN A 316 -3.84 11.65 6.14
CA ASN A 316 -4.74 12.75 6.52
C ASN A 316 -5.96 12.86 5.58
N SER A 317 -5.86 12.26 4.41
CA SER A 317 -6.85 12.27 3.34
C SER A 317 -7.83 11.07 3.38
N LEU A 318 -7.58 10.04 4.19
CA LEU A 318 -8.52 8.93 4.45
C LEU A 318 -9.69 9.31 5.40
N ASN A 319 -9.66 10.53 5.95
CA ASN A 319 -10.51 10.96 7.07
C ASN A 319 -11.72 11.83 6.70
N VAL A 320 -12.05 12.01 5.42
CA VAL A 320 -13.21 12.81 5.02
C VAL A 320 -14.52 12.16 5.50
N GLU A 321 -15.31 12.90 6.27
CA GLU A 321 -16.59 12.48 6.85
C GLU A 321 -17.68 12.30 5.79
N GLN A 322 -17.90 11.08 5.31
CA GLN A 322 -19.21 10.66 4.79
C GLN A 322 -19.53 9.25 5.29
N GLU A 323 -20.66 9.13 6.01
CA GLU A 323 -21.28 7.86 6.41
C GLU A 323 -22.06 7.29 5.22
N THR A 324 -21.63 6.15 4.69
CA THR A 324 -22.49 5.27 3.90
C THR A 324 -22.39 3.85 4.43
N ASP A 325 -23.48 3.40 5.05
CA ASP A 325 -23.63 2.12 5.73
C ASP A 325 -23.83 1.00 4.70
N LEU A 326 -22.74 0.39 4.21
CA LEU A 326 -22.80 -0.78 3.32
C LEU A 326 -22.59 -2.06 4.15
N ARG A 327 -23.68 -2.78 4.38
CA ARG A 327 -23.75 -3.99 5.19
C ARG A 327 -23.77 -5.27 4.33
N HIS A 328 -22.88 -6.19 4.75
CA HIS A 328 -22.95 -7.65 4.72
C HIS A 328 -22.99 -8.38 3.38
N GLU A 329 -21.85 -9.00 3.02
CA GLU A 329 -21.86 -10.31 2.36
C GLU A 329 -20.72 -11.21 2.86
N LYS A 330 -20.98 -12.53 2.88
CA LYS A 330 -20.08 -13.57 3.41
C LYS A 330 -19.05 -13.97 2.35
N VAL A 331 -17.76 -13.84 2.67
CA VAL A 331 -16.66 -14.34 1.82
C VAL A 331 -15.98 -15.54 2.48
N PHE A 332 -15.88 -16.63 1.73
CA PHE A 332 -15.10 -17.83 2.05
C PHE A 332 -13.71 -17.72 1.41
N GLY A 333 -12.66 -17.75 2.22
CA GLY A 333 -11.25 -17.72 1.81
C GLY A 333 -10.33 -17.54 3.02
N THR A 334 -9.08 -18.03 2.94
CA THR A 334 -8.09 -17.95 4.04
C THR A 334 -7.36 -16.59 4.09
N ALA A 335 -7.49 -15.76 3.05
CA ALA A 335 -7.17 -14.34 3.06
C ALA A 335 -8.48 -13.54 3.07
N ARG A 336 -8.65 -12.66 4.05
CA ARG A 336 -9.85 -11.81 4.21
C ARG A 336 -9.54 -10.41 3.68
N TYR A 337 -10.36 -9.93 2.76
CA TYR A 337 -10.37 -8.54 2.32
C TYR A 337 -10.77 -7.61 3.48
N HIS A 338 -10.07 -6.49 3.63
CA HIS A 338 -10.42 -5.44 4.60
C HIS A 338 -11.32 -4.40 3.92
N SER A 339 -12.49 -4.11 4.50
CA SER A 339 -13.38 -3.09 3.95
C SER A 339 -12.78 -1.68 4.08
N TYR A 340 -13.21 -0.74 3.24
CA TYR A 340 -12.88 0.68 3.38
C TYR A 340 -13.12 1.20 4.81
N SER A 341 -14.28 0.86 5.37
CA SER A 341 -14.66 1.22 6.74
C SER A 341 -13.73 0.64 7.81
N PHE A 342 -13.07 -0.49 7.52
CA PHE A 342 -12.06 -1.06 8.39
C PHE A 342 -10.76 -0.25 8.32
N LEU A 343 -10.28 0.08 7.12
CA LEU A 343 -9.05 0.84 6.91
C LEU A 343 -9.17 2.28 7.42
N LYS A 344 -10.29 2.95 7.14
CA LYS A 344 -10.58 4.29 7.67
C LYS A 344 -10.50 4.32 9.18
N LYS A 345 -11.08 3.32 9.87
CA LYS A 345 -10.99 3.21 11.33
C LYS A 345 -9.54 3.01 11.79
N ALA A 346 -8.74 2.23 11.06
CA ALA A 346 -7.31 2.07 11.36
C ALA A 346 -6.61 3.43 11.41
N VAL A 347 -6.78 4.25 10.37
CA VAL A 347 -6.21 5.60 10.28
C VAL A 347 -6.69 6.50 11.40
N GLN A 348 -8.00 6.51 11.68
CA GLN A 348 -8.56 7.28 12.79
C GLN A 348 -7.92 6.91 14.13
N ARG A 349 -7.59 5.63 14.37
CA ARG A 349 -6.86 5.22 15.58
C ARG A 349 -5.40 5.66 15.56
N ALA A 350 -4.76 5.67 14.40
CA ALA A 350 -3.37 6.06 14.23
C ALA A 350 -3.10 7.52 14.63
N HIS A 351 -4.09 8.43 14.53
CA HIS A 351 -3.96 9.81 15.03
C HIS A 351 -3.68 9.90 16.54
N SER A 352 -4.06 8.89 17.31
CA SER A 352 -3.76 8.84 18.74
C SER A 352 -2.46 8.08 19.06
N VAL A 353 -1.73 7.60 18.06
CA VAL A 353 -0.48 6.86 18.22
C VAL A 353 0.69 7.80 17.96
N ALA A 354 1.66 7.78 18.85
CA ALA A 354 2.83 8.64 18.83
C ALA A 354 4.12 7.84 18.79
N ARG A 355 5.11 8.43 18.14
CA ARG A 355 6.49 8.01 18.27
C ARG A 355 7.09 8.64 19.52
N ILE A 356 7.80 7.82 20.30
CA ILE A 356 8.57 8.29 21.45
C ILE A 356 10.03 8.36 21.05
N GLU A 357 10.63 9.52 21.24
CA GLU A 357 11.95 9.86 20.72
C GLU A 357 12.83 10.42 21.85
N PHE A 358 14.13 10.17 21.74
CA PHE A 358 15.15 10.85 22.57
C PHE A 358 15.70 12.10 21.88
N GLU A 359 15.83 12.03 20.56
CA GLU A 359 16.18 13.14 19.68
C GLU A 359 15.22 13.13 18.49
N PRO A 360 14.86 14.30 17.92
CA PRO A 360 13.96 14.37 16.77
C PRO A 360 14.34 13.40 15.65
N GLY A 361 13.40 12.53 15.27
CA GLY A 361 13.58 11.52 14.21
C GLY A 361 14.29 10.23 14.63
N LYS A 362 14.69 10.08 15.91
CA LYS A 362 15.23 8.83 16.47
C LYS A 362 14.24 8.21 17.45
N GLY A 363 13.27 7.46 16.91
CA GLY A 363 12.30 6.72 17.71
C GLY A 363 12.93 5.60 18.53
N ILE A 364 12.56 5.49 19.79
CA ILE A 364 12.97 4.41 20.70
C ILE A 364 11.79 3.51 21.10
N GLY A 365 10.56 3.95 20.83
CA GLY A 365 9.35 3.24 21.18
C GLY A 365 8.10 3.92 20.63
N THR A 366 6.96 3.34 20.97
CA THR A 366 5.64 3.81 20.60
C THR A 366 4.86 4.18 21.86
N GLY A 367 4.01 5.19 21.79
CA GLY A 367 3.00 5.47 22.80
C GLY A 367 1.67 5.82 22.14
N PHE A 368 0.63 5.96 22.94
CA PHE A 368 -0.65 6.44 22.43
C PHE A 368 -1.41 7.23 23.49
N VAL A 369 -2.30 8.11 23.04
CA VAL A 369 -3.05 9.00 23.92
C VAL A 369 -4.47 8.53 24.15
N VAL A 370 -4.94 8.72 25.38
CA VAL A 370 -6.31 8.44 25.79
C VAL A 370 -6.82 9.54 26.72
N LYS A 371 -8.14 9.69 26.80
CA LYS A 371 -8.77 10.57 27.79
C LYS A 371 -8.56 9.97 29.18
N GLY A 372 -8.01 10.74 30.12
CA GLY A 372 -7.63 10.27 31.45
C GLY A 372 -8.75 9.59 32.22
N LYS A 373 -9.99 10.09 32.09
CA LYS A 373 -11.20 9.51 32.71
C LYS A 373 -11.50 8.08 32.27
N GLU A 374 -11.04 7.67 31.08
CA GLU A 374 -11.21 6.30 30.58
C GLU A 374 -10.29 5.32 31.34
N LEU A 375 -9.19 5.82 31.93
CA LEU A 375 -8.28 5.03 32.76
C LEU A 375 -8.63 5.13 34.24
N HIS A 376 -8.83 6.35 34.75
CA HIS A 376 -9.17 6.58 36.15
C HIS A 376 -9.85 7.94 36.37
N ALA A 377 -10.85 7.98 37.25
CA ALA A 377 -11.66 9.19 37.50
C ALA A 377 -10.83 10.40 37.98
N SER A 378 -9.74 10.19 38.73
CA SER A 378 -8.89 11.28 39.22
C SER A 378 -8.12 12.04 38.14
N PHE A 379 -8.01 11.48 36.93
CA PHE A 379 -7.32 12.14 35.81
C PHE A 379 -8.23 13.11 35.05
N GLY A 380 -9.56 13.03 35.24
CA GLY A 380 -10.52 13.93 34.58
C GLY A 380 -10.44 13.88 33.05
N ASP A 381 -10.74 14.99 32.38
CA ASP A 381 -10.72 15.08 30.92
C ASP A 381 -9.31 15.33 30.32
N LYS A 382 -8.24 15.20 31.12
CA LYS A 382 -6.86 15.39 30.63
C LYS A 382 -6.52 14.35 29.56
N THR A 383 -5.83 14.76 28.49
CA THR A 383 -5.14 13.81 27.60
C THR A 383 -3.88 13.29 28.30
N VAL A 384 -3.71 11.97 28.35
CA VAL A 384 -2.54 11.32 28.95
C VAL A 384 -1.89 10.38 27.93
N LEU A 385 -0.56 10.29 27.98
CA LEU A 385 0.21 9.31 27.21
C LEU A 385 0.25 7.98 27.95
N LEU A 386 0.03 6.88 27.23
CA LEU A 386 0.25 5.52 27.69
C LEU A 386 1.34 4.86 26.82
N THR A 387 2.35 4.28 27.47
CA THR A 387 3.43 3.52 26.83
C THR A 387 3.98 2.49 27.83
N ASN A 388 5.00 1.72 27.45
CA ASN A 388 5.67 0.78 28.33
C ASN A 388 6.60 1.47 29.33
N SER A 389 6.77 0.88 30.51
CA SER A 389 7.69 1.45 31.50
C SER A 389 9.15 1.23 31.13
N HIS A 390 9.47 0.21 30.34
CA HIS A 390 10.81 0.09 29.76
C HIS A 390 11.10 1.10 28.63
N VAL A 391 10.08 1.83 28.14
CA VAL A 391 10.25 2.94 27.19
C VAL A 391 10.39 4.26 27.95
N ILE A 392 9.45 4.59 28.86
CA ILE A 392 9.50 5.79 29.70
C ILE A 392 9.39 5.43 31.19
N SER A 393 10.40 5.77 31.99
CA SER A 393 10.42 5.50 33.44
C SER A 393 11.43 6.35 34.20
N ASN A 394 11.13 6.61 35.48
CA ASN A 394 12.06 7.22 36.44
C ASN A 394 13.00 6.20 37.10
N ASN A 395 12.85 4.92 36.79
CA ASN A 395 13.65 3.86 37.41
C ASN A 395 15.00 3.74 36.70
N ILE A 396 16.05 4.21 37.36
CA ILE A 396 17.45 4.16 36.91
C ILE A 396 17.92 2.73 36.55
N ASN A 397 17.25 1.69 37.05
CA ASN A 397 17.60 0.30 36.74
C ASN A 397 17.10 -0.19 35.37
N CYS A 398 16.18 0.52 34.71
CA CYS A 398 15.76 0.24 33.33
C CYS A 398 16.75 0.88 32.36
N ARG A 399 17.77 0.13 31.92
CA ARG A 399 18.90 0.65 31.13
C ARG A 399 18.54 1.27 29.77
N SER A 400 17.34 1.02 29.25
CA SER A 400 16.86 1.47 27.93
C SER A 400 15.71 2.48 27.99
N SER A 401 15.19 2.81 29.19
CA SER A 401 14.09 3.76 29.33
C SER A 401 14.61 5.19 29.44
N ILE A 402 13.85 6.14 28.89
CA ILE A 402 14.09 7.58 29.07
C ILE A 402 13.24 8.15 30.20
N VAL A 403 13.73 9.20 30.85
CA VAL A 403 12.92 9.97 31.81
C VAL A 403 11.95 10.89 31.05
N PRO A 404 10.78 11.22 31.62
CA PRO A 404 9.79 12.04 30.92
C PRO A 404 10.33 13.37 30.39
N GLU A 405 11.22 14.01 31.14
CA GLU A 405 11.77 15.33 30.79
C GLU A 405 12.67 15.30 29.55
N ASP A 406 13.25 14.13 29.23
CA ASP A 406 14.11 13.92 28.06
C ASP A 406 13.34 13.34 26.86
N ALA A 407 12.03 13.09 27.01
CA ALA A 407 11.20 12.46 26.00
C ALA A 407 10.54 13.48 25.07
N ILE A 408 10.64 13.22 23.77
CA ILE A 408 9.90 13.91 22.72
C ILE A 408 8.81 12.96 22.21
N VAL A 409 7.58 13.46 22.14
CA VAL A 409 6.41 12.71 21.67
C VAL A 409 5.93 13.32 20.36
N THR A 410 6.06 12.58 19.27
CA THR A 410 5.77 13.07 17.92
C THR A 410 4.56 12.33 17.33
N PHE A 411 3.58 13.08 16.84
CA PHE A 411 2.44 12.51 16.12
C PHE A 411 2.62 12.77 14.62
N GLU A 412 3.01 11.73 13.87
CA GLU A 412 3.28 11.88 12.44
C GLU A 412 2.06 12.36 11.65
N LEU A 413 0.84 11.99 12.08
CA LEU A 413 -0.42 12.36 11.40
C LEU A 413 -0.99 13.71 11.83
N ASP A 414 -0.31 14.41 12.73
CA ASP A 414 -0.67 15.77 13.17
C ASP A 414 0.47 16.73 12.79
N ASP A 415 0.83 16.75 11.50
CA ASP A 415 1.92 17.56 10.92
C ASP A 415 3.27 17.41 11.65
N HIS A 416 3.58 16.20 12.14
CA HIS A 416 4.76 15.91 12.96
C HIS A 416 4.88 16.80 14.21
N LYS A 417 3.75 17.23 14.80
CA LYS A 417 3.76 18.07 15.99
C LYS A 417 4.39 17.33 17.17
N GLU A 418 5.33 18.02 17.81
CA GLU A 418 6.10 17.53 18.95
C GLU A 418 5.47 18.02 20.27
N TYR A 419 5.48 17.15 21.28
CA TYR A 419 4.99 17.43 22.61
C TYR A 419 6.00 16.95 23.66
N SER A 420 6.11 17.70 24.76
CA SER A 420 6.98 17.36 25.90
C SER A 420 6.16 16.73 27.04
N LEU A 421 6.82 15.93 27.89
CA LEU A 421 6.19 15.26 29.02
C LEU A 421 6.60 15.91 30.35
N LYS A 422 5.66 15.92 31.31
CA LYS A 422 5.82 16.59 32.61
C LYS A 422 6.18 15.63 33.73
N LYS A 423 5.36 14.60 33.93
CA LYS A 423 5.54 13.63 35.01
C LYS A 423 4.75 12.35 34.79
N ILE A 424 5.28 11.25 35.33
CA ILE A 424 4.58 9.97 35.42
C ILE A 424 3.48 10.08 36.49
N LEU A 425 2.23 9.85 36.08
CA LEU A 425 1.06 9.79 36.97
C LEU A 425 0.92 8.44 37.65
N TRP A 426 1.30 7.37 36.94
CA TRP A 426 1.33 6.00 37.45
C TRP A 426 2.27 5.15 36.58
N SER A 427 2.95 4.19 37.18
CA SER A 427 3.78 3.22 36.44
C SER A 427 3.78 1.85 37.11
N SER A 428 3.91 0.80 36.30
CA SER A 428 4.15 -0.58 36.72
C SER A 428 5.43 -1.09 36.05
N PRO A 429 6.36 -1.71 36.80
CA PRO A 429 7.65 -2.12 36.27
C PRO A 429 7.52 -3.28 35.27
N ILE A 430 8.61 -3.53 34.52
CA ILE A 430 8.67 -4.51 33.43
C ILE A 430 8.33 -5.93 33.90
N GLU A 431 8.63 -6.29 35.14
CA GLU A 431 8.34 -7.61 35.70
C GLU A 431 6.86 -7.82 36.04
N HIS A 432 6.04 -6.77 35.95
CA HIS A 432 4.62 -6.78 36.29
C HIS A 432 3.72 -6.49 35.09
N LEU A 433 3.41 -5.21 34.84
CA LEU A 433 2.49 -4.80 33.78
C LEU A 433 3.15 -3.89 32.75
N ASP A 434 4.43 -3.54 32.97
CA ASP A 434 5.25 -2.80 32.02
C ASP A 434 4.54 -1.62 31.36
N ALA A 435 4.02 -0.69 32.17
CA ALA A 435 3.19 0.39 31.69
C ALA A 435 3.47 1.67 32.45
N SER A 436 3.48 2.80 31.75
CA SER A 436 3.62 4.15 32.30
C SER A 436 2.51 5.03 31.74
N ILE A 437 1.83 5.77 32.62
CA ILE A 437 0.84 6.80 32.29
C ILE A 437 1.49 8.14 32.60
N ILE A 438 1.62 9.01 31.60
CA ILE A 438 2.39 10.26 31.69
C ILE A 438 1.52 11.46 31.33
N GLU A 439 1.67 12.55 32.09
CA GLU A 439 1.06 13.85 31.83
C GLU A 439 1.96 14.68 30.90
N PHE A 440 1.37 15.36 29.90
CA PHE A 440 2.07 16.29 29.02
C PHE A 440 2.46 17.59 29.75
N ASP A 441 3.54 18.24 29.31
CA ASP A 441 3.95 19.56 29.82
C ASP A 441 3.44 20.68 28.92
N GLY A 442 2.48 21.46 29.42
CA GLY A 442 1.83 22.53 28.65
C GLY A 442 0.71 21.98 27.75
N ASP A 443 0.85 22.18 26.45
CA ASP A 443 -0.13 21.73 25.45
C ASP A 443 -0.12 20.21 25.33
N ALA A 444 -1.30 19.63 25.16
CA ALA A 444 -1.48 18.20 24.92
C ALA A 444 -2.18 17.99 23.57
N PRO A 445 -1.95 16.85 22.90
CA PRO A 445 -2.64 16.54 21.65
C PRO A 445 -4.15 16.47 21.88
N GLU A 446 -4.91 17.06 20.96
CA GLU A 446 -6.36 16.93 20.94
C GLU A 446 -6.73 15.54 20.43
N ILE A 447 -7.57 14.82 21.18
CA ILE A 447 -8.10 13.53 20.74
C ILE A 447 -9.26 13.80 19.78
N VAL A 448 -8.92 13.90 18.50
CA VAL A 448 -9.86 14.17 17.40
C VAL A 448 -10.81 12.99 17.15
N TYR A 449 -10.32 11.76 17.31
CA TYR A 449 -11.09 10.53 17.09
C TYR A 449 -11.19 9.69 18.35
N ASP A 450 -12.33 9.02 18.53
CA ASP A 450 -12.51 8.12 19.67
C ASP A 450 -11.49 6.97 19.66
N PHE A 451 -10.93 6.67 20.82
CA PHE A 451 -10.01 5.57 21.05
C PHE A 451 -10.63 4.53 22.02
N PRO A 452 -11.63 3.76 21.57
CA PRO A 452 -12.50 2.99 22.46
C PRO A 452 -11.76 1.84 23.13
N ILE A 453 -11.79 1.80 24.47
CA ILE A 453 -11.27 0.70 25.29
C ILE A 453 -12.30 -0.43 25.33
N HIS A 454 -11.87 -1.66 25.04
CA HIS A 454 -12.73 -2.83 25.12
C HIS A 454 -12.56 -3.57 26.46
N SER A 455 -13.66 -3.81 27.15
CA SER A 455 -13.63 -4.43 28.49
C SER A 455 -13.44 -5.94 28.50
N ARG A 456 -13.38 -6.60 27.34
CA ARG A 456 -13.26 -8.06 27.20
C ARG A 456 -12.21 -8.45 26.16
N LEU A 457 -11.57 -9.59 26.35
CA LEU A 457 -10.72 -10.17 25.33
C LEU A 457 -11.54 -10.97 24.30
N PRO A 458 -11.11 -11.02 23.02
CA PRO A 458 -11.77 -11.86 22.01
C PRO A 458 -11.65 -13.35 22.38
N LEU A 459 -12.56 -14.19 21.86
CA LEU A 459 -12.51 -15.63 22.10
C LEU A 459 -11.25 -16.26 21.49
N THR A 460 -10.61 -17.19 22.19
CA THR A 460 -9.45 -17.94 21.66
C THR A 460 -9.92 -19.14 20.82
N ASP A 461 -10.62 -18.88 19.72
CA ASP A 461 -11.16 -19.90 18.80
C ASP A 461 -10.27 -20.18 17.58
N GLY A 462 -9.08 -19.55 17.53
CA GLY A 462 -8.14 -19.61 16.41
C GLY A 462 -8.54 -18.78 15.20
N LYS A 463 -9.66 -18.04 15.25
CA LYS A 463 -10.17 -17.23 14.14
C LYS A 463 -10.00 -15.74 14.40
N GLN A 464 -9.99 -15.31 15.65
CA GLN A 464 -9.87 -13.90 16.00
C GLN A 464 -8.52 -13.31 15.56
N ARG A 465 -8.57 -12.04 15.16
CA ARG A 465 -7.39 -11.25 14.82
C ARG A 465 -7.16 -10.10 15.79
N VAL A 466 -5.89 -9.70 15.90
CA VAL A 466 -5.47 -8.48 16.60
C VAL A 466 -4.62 -7.61 15.69
N TYR A 467 -4.71 -6.30 15.84
CA TYR A 467 -4.02 -5.33 14.99
C TYR A 467 -3.19 -4.40 15.85
N ILE A 468 -2.03 -3.99 15.35
CA ILE A 468 -1.08 -3.14 16.06
C ILE A 468 -0.81 -1.94 15.18
N ILE A 469 -0.75 -0.76 15.80
CA ILE A 469 -0.29 0.46 15.15
C ILE A 469 0.89 0.98 15.95
N GLY A 470 2.01 1.28 15.31
CA GLY A 470 3.17 1.82 16.02
C GLY A 470 4.35 2.15 15.12
N HIS A 471 5.52 2.34 15.72
CA HIS A 471 6.73 2.82 15.05
C HIS A 471 7.83 1.75 15.06
N PRO A 472 7.73 0.69 14.23
CA PRO A 472 8.78 -0.31 14.13
C PRO A 472 10.09 0.34 13.69
N LEU A 473 11.19 -0.16 14.25
CA LEU A 473 12.56 0.38 14.15
C LEU A 473 12.70 1.86 14.55
N GLY A 474 11.70 2.42 15.24
CA GLY A 474 11.64 3.86 15.52
C GLY A 474 11.42 4.72 14.27
N GLY A 475 10.95 4.10 13.17
CA GLY A 475 10.70 4.75 11.89
C GLY A 475 9.31 5.38 11.78
N GLY A 476 8.77 5.39 10.56
CA GLY A 476 7.42 5.88 10.28
C GLY A 476 6.34 5.07 10.99
N ILE A 477 5.15 5.64 11.10
CA ILE A 477 3.97 4.96 11.60
C ILE A 477 3.63 3.77 10.71
N SER A 478 3.32 2.64 11.34
CA SER A 478 3.08 1.37 10.69
C SER A 478 1.91 0.63 11.28
N PHE A 479 1.26 -0.18 10.44
CA PHE A 479 0.07 -0.96 10.75
C PHE A 479 0.36 -2.44 10.53
N SER A 480 0.16 -3.27 11.55
CA SER A 480 0.20 -4.72 11.37
C SER A 480 -1.09 -5.15 10.67
N MET A 481 -0.99 -5.62 9.44
CA MET A 481 -2.16 -6.04 8.62
C MET A 481 -2.12 -7.52 8.24
N GLN A 482 -0.96 -8.15 8.34
CA GLN A 482 -0.75 -9.57 8.04
C GLN A 482 -0.30 -10.35 9.28
N ASP A 483 -0.47 -11.67 9.23
CA ASP A 483 -0.15 -12.61 10.31
C ASP A 483 -0.75 -12.29 11.71
N ASN A 484 -1.83 -11.53 11.74
CA ASN A 484 -2.45 -10.91 12.92
C ASN A 484 -3.27 -11.85 13.84
N ILE A 485 -2.83 -13.08 14.07
CA ILE A 485 -3.66 -14.12 14.72
C ILE A 485 -3.62 -13.99 16.24
N LEU A 486 -4.78 -13.92 16.91
CA LEU A 486 -4.85 -14.13 18.36
C LEU A 486 -4.59 -15.62 18.66
N LEU A 487 -3.51 -15.92 19.38
CA LEU A 487 -3.11 -17.28 19.71
C LEU A 487 -3.76 -17.76 21.00
N ASP A 488 -3.66 -16.96 22.06
CA ASP A 488 -4.18 -17.27 23.38
C ASP A 488 -4.23 -16.02 24.26
N HIS A 489 -4.90 -16.09 25.41
CA HIS A 489 -4.78 -15.04 26.43
C HIS A 489 -5.07 -15.57 27.85
N GLU A 490 -4.37 -15.04 28.84
CA GLU A 490 -4.55 -15.31 30.27
C GLU A 490 -4.02 -14.09 31.03
N ALA A 491 -4.91 -13.37 31.74
CA ALA A 491 -4.55 -12.10 32.35
C ALA A 491 -3.29 -12.21 33.23
N PRO A 492 -2.30 -11.29 33.09
CA PRO A 492 -2.37 -10.06 32.30
C PRO A 492 -2.08 -10.21 30.80
N HIS A 493 -1.63 -11.37 30.34
CA HIS A 493 -0.99 -11.53 29.03
C HIS A 493 -1.98 -11.88 27.91
N ILE A 494 -1.69 -11.36 26.71
CA ILE A 494 -2.34 -11.67 25.45
C ILE A 494 -1.25 -12.14 24.49
N HIS A 495 -1.36 -13.34 23.93
CA HIS A 495 -0.41 -13.86 22.94
C HIS A 495 -1.01 -13.83 21.55
N TYR A 496 -0.25 -13.30 20.59
CA TYR A 496 -0.69 -13.17 19.21
C TYR A 496 0.49 -13.24 18.24
N ARG A 497 0.19 -13.41 16.96
CA ARG A 497 1.13 -13.17 15.87
C ARG A 497 0.82 -11.82 15.23
N ALA A 498 1.87 -11.12 14.82
CA ALA A 498 1.85 -9.89 14.03
C ALA A 498 3.30 -9.55 13.63
N PRO A 499 3.56 -8.87 12.51
CA PRO A 499 4.88 -8.29 12.24
C PRO A 499 5.14 -7.18 13.27
N THR A 500 6.17 -7.36 14.09
CA THR A 500 6.64 -6.38 15.08
C THR A 500 8.16 -6.42 15.13
N GLU A 501 8.78 -5.24 15.18
CA GLU A 501 10.23 -5.08 15.27
C GLU A 501 10.59 -4.23 16.51
N GLY A 502 11.87 -4.12 16.84
CA GLY A 502 12.31 -3.21 17.91
C GLY A 502 11.77 -1.79 17.66
N GLY A 503 11.21 -1.10 18.66
CA GLY A 503 10.50 0.18 18.48
C GLY A 503 8.96 0.07 18.50
N SER A 504 8.41 -1.13 18.27
CA SER A 504 6.97 -1.38 18.46
C SER A 504 6.55 -1.42 19.93
N SER A 505 7.47 -1.48 20.89
CA SER A 505 7.16 -1.43 22.33
C SER A 505 6.28 -0.23 22.67
N GLY A 506 5.15 -0.47 23.33
CA GLY A 506 4.17 0.57 23.66
C GLY A 506 3.09 0.80 22.61
N SER A 507 3.11 0.03 21.51
CA SER A 507 2.05 0.09 20.51
C SER A 507 0.71 -0.40 21.08
N PRO A 508 -0.40 0.30 20.80
CA PRO A 508 -1.73 -0.21 21.10
C PRO A 508 -2.04 -1.49 20.32
N VAL A 509 -2.68 -2.44 20.99
CA VAL A 509 -3.19 -3.69 20.41
C VAL A 509 -4.71 -3.59 20.34
N PHE A 510 -5.26 -3.75 19.14
CA PHE A 510 -6.70 -3.66 18.85
C PHE A 510 -7.30 -5.01 18.50
N ASN A 511 -8.60 -5.16 18.71
CA ASN A 511 -9.39 -6.25 18.12
C ASN A 511 -9.88 -5.90 16.69
N GLU A 512 -10.59 -6.82 16.03
CA GLU A 512 -11.17 -6.63 14.69
C GLU A 512 -12.12 -5.43 14.55
N GLN A 513 -12.61 -4.87 15.66
CA GLN A 513 -13.46 -3.68 15.65
C GLN A 513 -12.70 -2.38 15.93
N TRP A 514 -11.35 -2.40 15.89
CA TRP A 514 -10.49 -1.27 16.22
C TRP A 514 -10.74 -0.70 17.62
N LYS A 515 -11.01 -1.60 18.58
CA LYS A 515 -11.11 -1.27 20.00
C LYS A 515 -9.87 -1.76 20.73
N LEU A 516 -9.30 -0.90 21.57
CA LEU A 516 -8.10 -1.17 22.33
C LEU A 516 -8.34 -2.33 23.29
N ILE A 517 -7.50 -3.36 23.19
CA ILE A 517 -7.49 -4.50 24.10
C ILE A 517 -6.19 -4.57 24.90
N GLY A 518 -5.09 -3.98 24.46
CA GLY A 518 -3.85 -4.07 25.23
C GLY A 518 -2.74 -3.18 24.70
N ILE A 519 -1.57 -3.35 25.30
CA ILE A 519 -0.33 -2.67 24.91
C ILE A 519 0.72 -3.74 24.58
N HIS A 520 1.41 -3.59 23.44
CA HIS A 520 2.47 -4.51 23.04
C HIS A 520 3.71 -4.28 23.91
N HIS A 521 4.24 -5.35 24.52
CA HIS A 521 5.37 -5.22 25.44
C HIS A 521 6.58 -6.07 25.06
N ALA A 522 6.35 -7.28 24.55
CA ALA A 522 7.43 -8.21 24.22
C ALA A 522 7.08 -9.10 23.03
N GLY A 523 8.08 -9.80 22.51
CA GLY A 523 7.91 -10.85 21.52
C GLY A 523 9.12 -11.78 21.50
N GLY A 524 8.95 -12.96 20.91
CA GLY A 524 10.04 -13.92 20.81
C GLY A 524 9.67 -15.24 20.13
N GLU A 525 10.69 -15.97 19.70
CA GLU A 525 10.54 -17.27 19.03
C GLU A 525 10.09 -18.41 19.97
N LYS A 526 10.32 -18.24 21.28
CA LYS A 526 10.07 -19.27 22.31
C LYS A 526 9.38 -18.68 23.53
N LEU A 527 8.16 -18.19 23.37
CA LEU A 527 7.30 -17.80 24.50
C LEU A 527 6.56 -19.02 25.05
N GLN A 528 6.47 -19.11 26.38
CA GLN A 528 5.73 -20.15 27.08
C GLN A 528 4.24 -20.03 26.71
N ARG A 529 3.58 -21.15 26.36
CA ARG A 529 2.15 -21.10 26.04
C ARG A 529 1.33 -20.76 27.29
N LEU A 530 0.32 -19.89 27.14
CA LEU A 530 -0.60 -19.51 28.21
C LEU A 530 -1.58 -20.63 28.58
N ASN A 531 -2.38 -20.41 29.63
CA ASN A 531 -3.44 -21.32 30.11
C ASN A 531 -2.91 -22.71 30.49
N ASN A 532 -1.73 -22.75 31.13
CA ASN A 532 -1.03 -23.98 31.54
C ASN A 532 -0.76 -24.99 30.41
N LYS A 533 -0.76 -24.53 29.15
CA LYS A 533 -0.42 -25.39 28.01
C LYS A 533 1.10 -25.64 27.99
N LYS A 534 1.50 -26.90 27.80
CA LYS A 534 2.92 -27.27 27.72
C LYS A 534 3.55 -26.78 26.41
N GLY A 535 4.84 -26.45 26.47
CA GLY A 535 5.67 -26.08 25.33
C GLY A 535 5.78 -24.58 25.08
N PHE A 536 6.44 -24.24 23.97
CA PHE A 536 6.70 -22.86 23.52
C PHE A 536 6.12 -22.63 22.13
N TYR A 537 5.90 -21.37 21.75
CA TYR A 537 5.68 -20.97 20.36
C TYR A 537 6.31 -19.61 20.08
N GLN A 538 6.41 -19.28 18.80
CA GLN A 538 6.66 -17.91 18.37
C GLN A 538 5.41 -17.08 18.60
N ALA A 539 5.54 -15.99 19.35
CA ALA A 539 4.46 -15.05 19.59
C ALA A 539 5.00 -13.69 20.02
N ASN A 540 4.15 -12.70 19.81
CA ASN A 540 4.17 -11.43 20.50
C ASN A 540 3.29 -11.53 21.76
N GLU A 541 3.65 -10.76 22.77
CA GLU A 541 2.96 -10.67 24.05
C GLU A 541 2.55 -9.20 24.28
N GLY A 542 1.28 -9.03 24.63
CA GLY A 542 0.73 -7.75 25.08
C GLY A 542 0.15 -7.85 26.47
N ILE A 543 0.05 -6.70 27.16
CA ILE A 543 -0.58 -6.59 28.47
C ILE A 543 -2.02 -6.10 28.28
N TRP A 544 -2.98 -6.85 28.84
CA TRP A 544 -4.39 -6.55 28.76
C TRP A 544 -4.72 -5.23 29.46
N ILE A 545 -5.34 -4.30 28.71
CA ILE A 545 -5.59 -2.93 29.16
C ILE A 545 -6.43 -2.88 30.44
N GLN A 546 -7.39 -3.79 30.60
CA GLN A 546 -8.23 -3.82 31.80
C GLN A 546 -7.43 -4.21 33.05
N THR A 547 -6.35 -5.00 32.92
CA THR A 547 -5.48 -5.32 34.06
C THR A 547 -4.73 -4.09 34.53
N ILE A 548 -4.27 -3.25 33.61
CA ILE A 548 -3.66 -1.95 33.90
C ILE A 548 -4.65 -1.05 34.63
N ILE A 549 -5.87 -0.89 34.08
CA ILE A 549 -6.93 -0.07 34.69
C ILE A 549 -7.30 -0.58 36.10
N ASN A 550 -7.45 -1.89 36.27
CA ASN A 550 -7.80 -2.47 37.58
C ASN A 550 -6.70 -2.26 38.61
N LYS A 551 -5.42 -2.42 38.20
CA LYS A 551 -4.28 -2.20 39.08
C LYS A 551 -4.15 -0.73 39.47
N LEU A 552 -4.31 0.18 38.51
CA LEU A 552 -4.38 1.63 38.72
C LEU A 552 -5.45 1.98 39.77
N ASN A 553 -6.69 1.52 39.59
CA ASN A 553 -7.77 1.74 40.56
C ASN A 553 -7.42 1.19 41.96
N SER A 554 -6.80 0.01 42.04
CA SER A 554 -6.37 -0.59 43.31
C SER A 554 -5.31 0.25 44.03
N ASP A 555 -4.33 0.77 43.30
CA ASP A 555 -3.24 1.58 43.85
C ASP A 555 -3.75 2.93 44.37
N PHE A 556 -4.64 3.59 43.63
CA PHE A 556 -5.26 4.84 44.06
C PHE A 556 -6.19 4.65 45.28
N ASN A 557 -6.92 3.54 45.34
CA ASN A 557 -7.72 3.19 46.52
C ASN A 557 -6.85 2.92 47.76
N CYS A 558 -5.72 2.21 47.60
CA CYS A 558 -4.76 1.98 48.69
C CYS A 558 -4.18 3.30 49.21
N LEU A 559 -3.83 4.23 48.33
CA LEU A 559 -3.33 5.57 48.70
C LEU A 559 -4.39 6.39 49.46
N ALA A 560 -5.66 6.33 49.05
CA ALA A 560 -6.76 7.00 49.75
C ALA A 560 -7.00 6.43 51.16
N ILE A 561 -6.85 5.10 51.33
CA ILE A 561 -6.98 4.44 52.64
C ILE A 561 -5.77 4.77 53.54
N ALA A 562 -4.55 4.77 53.00
CA ALA A 562 -3.34 5.13 53.75
C ALA A 562 -3.38 6.58 54.26
N THR A 563 -3.81 7.52 53.42
CA THR A 563 -3.93 8.94 53.79
C THR A 563 -5.05 9.20 54.81
N SER A 564 -6.17 8.48 54.74
CA SER A 564 -7.26 8.57 55.74
C SER A 564 -6.96 7.84 57.07
N GLY A 565 -6.12 6.80 57.04
CA GLY A 565 -5.65 6.08 58.23
C GLY A 565 -4.63 6.87 59.06
N VAL A 566 -3.68 7.56 58.42
CA VAL A 566 -2.68 8.42 59.10
C VAL A 566 -3.34 9.62 59.78
N GLY A 567 -4.43 10.15 59.21
CA GLY A 567 -5.23 11.22 59.83
C GLY A 567 -5.96 10.82 61.13
N LYS A 568 -6.17 9.52 61.38
CA LYS A 568 -6.73 9.01 62.64
C LYS A 568 -5.67 8.73 63.71
N ILE A 569 -4.44 8.38 63.32
CA ILE A 569 -3.34 8.08 64.26
C ILE A 569 -2.68 9.37 64.79
N LEU A 570 -2.77 10.49 64.05
CA LEU A 570 -2.31 11.81 64.52
C LEU A 570 -3.35 12.56 65.38
N LYS A 571 -4.50 11.93 65.69
CA LYS A 571 -5.54 12.47 66.57
C LYS A 571 -5.85 11.57 67.77
N SER A 572 -5.02 10.55 68.02
CA SER A 572 -4.97 9.77 69.27
C SER A 572 -3.65 10.04 69.97
#